data_AF-A0A7X0B341-F1
#
_entry.id   AF-A0A7X0B341-F1
#
_cell.length_a   1.000
_cell.length_b   1.000
_cell.length_c   1.000
_cell.angle_alpha   90.00
_cell.angle_beta   90.00
_cell.angle_gamma   90.00
#
_symmetry.space_group_name_H-M   'P 1'
#
loop_
_entity.id
_entity.type
_entity.pdbx_description
1 polymer ?
#
loop_
_entity_poly.entity_id
_entity_poly.type
_entity_poly.pdbx_seq_one_letter_code
_entity_poly.pdbx_strand_id
1 'polypeptide(L)'
;MFLRPRRLARLILVSVLSTILAVEPVMAQDRGISLVRDAEIEHTLRVFATPIFRAAGIVPDAVTLVLVNDDELNAFVAGGQNMFVNTGLIMAADTPEQLIGVMAHETGHMAGGHQVRSRDAIENAVILSTLATLLSVAAAIGGTRRGDGGGAAMGGIAGAQELGARSFFAFSRAQEASADEAGLSYMEANGYSSKGMLEFMEKLHRQDAGLPQNKQVEFLMTHPLTKNRIEYIENFVERISKFTNAKMPSAYYDMHQRMRAKLYGFIHPDLALRKYPESDTSVPARYARSIAYYQVGDINKGLKIVDGLIEQEPKNPYFYELKGQILFENGRAKEAVEPYRNAVKYAPDSAQLRMALGHALLEAGDDKLVREAIEVLRASARDEPLVELTWLLLASAYARADMAPQLAYARAEEALARGDIRAARYHADRAEQMLPAGSPDWVRAQDIRVLVESRLPHNMRPQLAPSSGLVPPDTPIISTGRMPEDALSTSGVSAIGSGFPNVTSSGNTIGAGPTGLGTFGTSGGMGGMGGARGGPSGGR
;
A
#
# COMPACT_ATOMS: atom_id res chain seq x y z
N MET A 1 74.26 27.83 9.87
CA MET A 1 74.68 26.43 9.61
C MET A 1 73.61 25.76 8.75
N PHE A 2 73.95 25.13 7.63
CA PHE A 2 72.96 24.63 6.67
C PHE A 2 72.27 23.34 7.14
N LEU A 3 70.93 23.33 7.17
CA LEU A 3 70.13 22.10 7.25
C LEU A 3 69.66 21.70 5.85
N ARG A 4 69.82 20.42 5.51
CA ARG A 4 69.79 19.93 4.11
C ARG A 4 68.36 19.69 3.59
N PRO A 5 68.04 20.04 2.32
CA PRO A 5 66.69 19.94 1.73
C PRO A 5 66.28 18.51 1.34
N ARG A 6 66.61 17.49 2.16
CA ARG A 6 66.32 16.07 1.90
C ARG A 6 65.66 15.32 3.06
N ARG A 7 65.24 16.00 4.14
CA ARG A 7 64.36 15.43 5.18
C ARG A 7 62.93 15.99 5.19
N LEU A 8 62.71 17.19 4.65
CA LEU A 8 61.36 17.77 4.54
C LEU A 8 60.48 16.99 3.55
N ALA A 9 61.05 16.61 2.40
CA ALA A 9 60.36 15.92 1.30
C ALA A 9 60.06 14.42 1.54
N ARG A 10 60.09 13.92 2.78
CA ARG A 10 59.76 12.51 3.09
C ARG A 10 58.86 12.27 4.31
N LEU A 11 58.48 13.31 5.06
CA LEU A 11 57.43 13.23 6.09
C LEU A 11 56.09 13.80 5.61
N ILE A 12 56.12 14.71 4.64
CA ILE A 12 54.94 15.23 3.92
C ILE A 12 54.13 14.09 3.23
N LEU A 13 54.72 12.91 3.02
CA LEU A 13 54.08 11.75 2.38
C LEU A 13 53.41 10.76 3.36
N VAL A 14 53.51 10.99 4.68
CA VAL A 14 52.82 10.16 5.70
C VAL A 14 51.74 10.96 6.42
N SER A 15 51.91 12.28 6.55
CA SER A 15 50.88 13.23 7.04
C SER A 15 49.65 13.40 6.13
N VAL A 16 49.50 12.56 5.10
CA VAL A 16 48.39 12.57 4.13
C VAL A 16 47.50 11.32 4.27
N LEU A 17 47.86 10.34 5.10
CA LEU A 17 47.21 9.01 5.10
C LEU A 17 46.78 8.45 6.47
N SER A 18 46.87 9.21 7.57
CA SER A 18 46.62 8.64 8.92
C SER A 18 45.96 9.57 9.95
N THR A 19 45.39 10.70 9.54
CA THR A 19 44.48 11.49 10.39
C THR A 19 43.24 11.90 9.60
N ILE A 20 42.44 10.88 9.22
CA ILE A 20 41.01 11.08 9.01
C ILE A 20 40.45 11.47 10.38
N LEU A 21 40.20 12.77 10.59
CA LEU A 21 39.54 13.21 11.82
C LEU A 21 38.13 12.63 11.85
N ALA A 22 37.76 12.03 12.99
CA ALA A 22 36.45 11.47 13.19
C ALA A 22 35.39 12.59 13.14
N VAL A 23 34.55 12.55 12.11
CA VAL A 23 33.24 13.19 12.09
C VAL A 23 32.25 12.14 11.62
N GLU A 24 31.86 11.26 12.55
CA GLU A 24 30.55 10.61 12.47
C GLU A 24 29.52 11.58 13.04
N PRO A 25 28.62 12.16 12.23
CA PRO A 25 27.30 12.50 12.71
C PRO A 25 26.50 11.21 12.74
N VAL A 26 26.17 10.72 13.94
CA VAL A 26 25.17 9.65 14.13
C VAL A 26 23.79 10.22 13.78
N MET A 27 23.53 10.31 12.47
CA MET A 27 22.32 10.87 11.84
C MET A 27 21.81 10.00 10.68
N ALA A 28 22.37 8.79 10.53
CA ALA A 28 21.69 7.66 9.90
C ALA A 28 20.94 6.83 10.98
N GLN A 29 20.29 7.53 11.91
CA GLN A 29 19.20 6.95 12.71
C GLN A 29 18.01 6.81 11.77
N ASP A 30 17.36 5.65 11.72
CA ASP A 30 16.28 5.40 10.77
C ASP A 30 15.23 6.51 10.82
N ARG A 31 14.97 7.14 9.66
CA ARG A 31 13.63 7.68 9.36
C ARG A 31 12.70 6.48 9.16
N GLY A 32 12.41 5.78 10.25
CA GLY A 32 11.58 4.60 10.27
C GLY A 32 10.16 5.01 9.88
N ILE A 33 9.81 4.83 8.60
CA ILE A 33 8.49 5.15 8.05
C ILE A 33 7.46 4.42 8.93
N SER A 34 6.63 5.19 9.63
CA SER A 34 5.75 4.65 10.67
C SER A 34 4.55 3.94 10.02
N LEU A 35 4.74 2.69 9.63
CA LEU A 35 3.72 1.92 8.93
C LEU A 35 2.55 1.59 9.88
N VAL A 36 1.32 1.84 9.42
CA VAL A 36 0.09 1.48 10.11
C VAL A 36 -0.58 0.34 9.36
N ARG A 37 -1.25 -0.55 10.11
CA ARG A 37 -2.21 -1.50 9.54
C ARG A 37 -3.60 -1.21 10.10
N ASP A 38 -4.60 -1.06 9.22
CA ASP A 38 -6.00 -0.81 9.58
C ASP A 38 -6.95 -1.39 8.53
N ALA A 39 -7.89 -2.25 8.96
CA ALA A 39 -8.75 -3.00 8.06
C ALA A 39 -9.84 -2.18 7.36
N GLU A 40 -10.22 -1.02 7.89
CA GLU A 40 -11.18 -0.10 7.23
C GLU A 40 -10.47 0.83 6.26
N ILE A 41 -9.33 1.37 6.67
CA ILE A 41 -8.59 2.37 5.89
C ILE A 41 -7.95 1.70 4.68
N GLU A 42 -7.26 0.56 4.85
CA GLU A 42 -6.69 -0.18 3.72
C GLU A 42 -7.77 -0.69 2.75
N HIS A 43 -8.91 -1.15 3.26
CA HIS A 43 -10.04 -1.55 2.43
C HIS A 43 -10.64 -0.36 1.66
N THR A 44 -10.81 0.79 2.32
CA THR A 44 -11.32 2.01 1.68
C THR A 44 -10.38 2.49 0.58
N LEU A 45 -9.08 2.57 0.86
CA LEU A 45 -8.05 2.89 -0.14
C LEU A 45 -8.04 1.86 -1.29
N ARG A 46 -8.21 0.57 -1.01
CA ARG A 46 -8.30 -0.49 -2.04
C ARG A 46 -9.53 -0.31 -2.93
N VAL A 47 -10.70 -0.02 -2.36
CA VAL A 47 -11.95 0.26 -3.09
C VAL A 47 -11.79 1.50 -3.98
N PHE A 48 -11.14 2.55 -3.48
CA PHE A 48 -10.92 3.81 -4.20
C PHE A 48 -9.89 3.65 -5.35
N ALA A 49 -8.82 2.89 -5.13
CA ALA A 49 -7.73 2.74 -6.10
C ALA A 49 -8.01 1.69 -7.18
N THR A 50 -8.75 0.62 -6.87
CA THR A 50 -8.97 -0.52 -7.79
C THR A 50 -9.53 -0.13 -9.18
N PRO A 51 -10.51 0.80 -9.31
CA PRO A 51 -11.01 1.26 -10.61
C PRO A 51 -9.95 2.05 -11.40
N ILE A 52 -9.11 2.81 -10.69
CA ILE A 52 -8.03 3.63 -11.26
C ILE A 52 -6.88 2.75 -11.75
N PHE A 53 -6.45 1.76 -10.96
CA PHE A 53 -5.48 0.73 -11.36
C PHE A 53 -5.93 -0.02 -12.62
N ARG A 54 -7.21 -0.41 -12.69
CA ARG A 54 -7.78 -1.08 -13.87
C ARG A 54 -7.78 -0.19 -15.11
N ALA A 55 -8.09 1.10 -14.98
CA ALA A 55 -8.00 2.06 -16.09
C ALA A 55 -6.56 2.29 -16.57
N ALA A 56 -5.59 2.18 -15.66
CA ALA A 56 -4.16 2.22 -15.97
C ALA A 56 -3.57 0.91 -16.53
N GLY A 57 -4.38 -0.16 -16.67
CA GLY A 57 -3.92 -1.48 -17.10
C GLY A 57 -3.12 -2.25 -16.03
N ILE A 58 -3.13 -1.79 -14.79
CA ILE A 58 -2.41 -2.39 -13.66
C ILE A 58 -3.31 -3.43 -12.97
N VAL A 59 -2.78 -4.62 -12.70
CA VAL A 59 -3.46 -5.66 -11.92
C VAL A 59 -3.59 -5.17 -10.46
N PRO A 60 -4.79 -4.92 -9.93
CA PRO A 60 -4.94 -4.27 -8.62
C PRO A 60 -4.29 -5.03 -7.47
N ASP A 61 -4.36 -6.37 -7.50
CA ASP A 61 -3.87 -7.24 -6.43
C ASP A 61 -2.34 -7.38 -6.43
N ALA A 62 -1.67 -6.95 -7.52
CA ALA A 62 -0.22 -6.82 -7.57
C ALA A 62 0.28 -5.50 -6.96
N VAL A 63 -0.62 -4.56 -6.64
CA VAL A 63 -0.26 -3.28 -6.00
C VAL A 63 -0.39 -3.39 -4.49
N THR A 64 0.71 -3.23 -3.75
CA THR A 64 0.67 -3.02 -2.30
C THR A 64 0.17 -1.59 -2.02
N LEU A 65 -0.84 -1.45 -1.18
CA LEU A 65 -1.22 -0.16 -0.58
C LEU A 65 -0.66 -0.12 0.84
N VAL A 66 0.02 0.97 1.20
CA VAL A 66 0.73 1.11 2.48
C VAL A 66 0.30 2.40 3.16
N LEU A 67 -0.23 2.30 4.38
CA LEU A 67 -0.62 3.45 5.20
C LEU A 67 0.55 3.90 6.07
N VAL A 68 0.84 5.20 6.08
CA VAL A 68 1.95 5.79 6.84
C VAL A 68 1.39 6.79 7.87
N ASN A 69 1.68 6.58 9.16
CA ASN A 69 1.37 7.52 10.24
C ASN A 69 2.33 8.70 10.20
N ASP A 70 1.87 9.75 9.55
CA ASP A 70 2.60 10.96 9.22
C ASP A 70 1.56 12.05 8.91
N ASP A 71 1.72 13.26 9.45
CA ASP A 71 0.76 14.36 9.32
C ASP A 71 0.95 15.22 8.06
N GLU A 72 1.98 14.93 7.24
CA GLU A 72 2.18 15.56 5.95
C GLU A 72 1.18 15.08 4.89
N LEU A 73 0.87 15.96 3.93
CA LEU A 73 -0.09 15.70 2.86
C LEU A 73 0.59 14.98 1.69
N ASN A 74 1.17 13.80 1.94
CA ASN A 74 1.97 13.06 0.97
C ASN A 74 1.37 11.70 0.56
N ALA A 75 1.68 11.29 -0.66
CA ALA A 75 1.55 9.93 -1.18
C ALA A 75 2.60 9.73 -2.28
N PHE A 76 3.15 8.52 -2.41
CA PHE A 76 4.20 8.24 -3.37
C PHE A 76 4.24 6.76 -3.80
N VAL A 77 4.70 6.49 -5.03
CA VAL A 77 5.00 5.13 -5.50
C VAL A 77 6.49 4.80 -5.37
N ALA A 78 6.82 3.67 -4.72
CA ALA A 78 8.20 3.22 -4.53
C ALA A 78 8.37 1.70 -4.58
N GLY A 79 9.59 1.24 -4.90
CA GLY A 79 9.98 -0.18 -4.87
C GLY A 79 9.29 -1.08 -5.90
N GLY A 80 8.63 -0.52 -6.92
CA GLY A 80 7.78 -1.24 -7.86
C GLY A 80 6.32 -0.86 -7.67
N GLN A 81 5.43 -1.85 -7.60
CA GLN A 81 3.99 -1.65 -7.42
C GLN A 81 3.63 -1.51 -5.93
N ASN A 82 4.21 -0.53 -5.23
CA ASN A 82 3.80 -0.18 -3.87
C ASN A 82 3.47 1.33 -3.83
N MET A 83 2.25 1.65 -3.40
CA MET A 83 1.78 3.02 -3.22
C MET A 83 1.62 3.30 -1.72
N PHE A 84 2.34 4.31 -1.25
CA PHE A 84 2.34 4.79 0.13
C PHE A 84 1.41 6.00 0.24
N VAL A 85 0.64 6.09 1.33
CA VAL A 85 -0.34 7.15 1.57
C VAL A 85 -0.22 7.61 3.02
N ASN A 86 0.08 8.89 3.25
CA ASN A 86 0.21 9.45 4.60
C ASN A 86 -1.17 9.72 5.22
N THR A 87 -1.28 9.57 6.54
CA THR A 87 -2.52 9.87 7.27
C THR A 87 -2.91 11.35 7.18
N GLY A 88 -1.94 12.27 7.07
CA GLY A 88 -2.16 13.70 6.85
C GLY A 88 -2.91 14.00 5.56
N LEU A 89 -2.51 13.38 4.43
CA LEU A 89 -3.23 13.47 3.15
C LEU A 89 -4.69 13.03 3.29
N ILE A 90 -4.94 11.89 3.91
CA ILE A 90 -6.29 11.35 4.10
C ILE A 90 -7.14 12.29 4.99
N MET A 91 -6.57 12.84 6.07
CA MET A 91 -7.27 13.81 6.92
C MET A 91 -7.54 15.14 6.19
N ALA A 92 -6.64 15.57 5.31
CA ALA A 92 -6.72 16.83 4.58
C ALA A 92 -7.61 16.80 3.33
N ALA A 93 -7.80 15.65 2.68
CA ALA A 93 -8.80 15.48 1.63
C ALA A 93 -10.20 15.72 2.22
N ASP A 94 -11.05 16.55 1.59
CA ASP A 94 -12.40 16.82 2.10
C ASP A 94 -13.49 15.95 1.47
N THR A 95 -13.20 15.39 0.29
CA THR A 95 -14.10 14.51 -0.46
C THR A 95 -13.30 13.32 -1.03
N PRO A 96 -13.94 12.16 -1.30
CA PRO A 96 -13.26 11.02 -1.92
C PRO A 96 -12.65 11.36 -3.28
N GLU A 97 -13.23 12.28 -4.05
CA GLU A 97 -12.67 12.74 -5.33
C GLU A 97 -11.30 13.42 -5.17
N GLN A 98 -11.07 14.15 -4.06
CA GLN A 98 -9.77 14.78 -3.77
C GLN A 98 -8.70 13.72 -3.50
N LEU A 99 -9.02 12.70 -2.69
CA LEU A 99 -8.10 11.58 -2.39
C LEU A 99 -7.85 10.70 -3.63
N ILE A 100 -8.91 10.35 -4.37
CA ILE A 100 -8.83 9.57 -5.61
C ILE A 100 -8.01 10.30 -6.68
N GLY A 101 -8.08 11.64 -6.76
CA GLY A 101 -7.26 12.45 -7.65
C GLY A 101 -5.76 12.29 -7.39
N VAL A 102 -5.32 12.32 -6.13
CA VAL A 102 -3.92 12.07 -5.76
C VAL A 102 -3.53 10.62 -6.06
N MET A 103 -4.38 9.65 -5.73
CA MET A 103 -4.12 8.23 -6.05
C MET A 103 -4.07 7.98 -7.58
N ALA A 104 -4.76 8.77 -8.38
CA ALA A 104 -4.70 8.72 -9.84
C ALA A 104 -3.40 9.32 -10.41
N HIS A 105 -2.92 10.43 -9.84
CA HIS A 105 -1.58 10.97 -10.14
C HIS A 105 -0.48 9.94 -9.84
N GLU A 106 -0.52 9.33 -8.65
CA GLU A 106 0.42 8.26 -8.27
C GLU A 106 0.30 7.00 -9.12
N THR A 107 -0.92 6.67 -9.57
CA THR A 107 -1.10 5.60 -10.57
C THR A 107 -0.47 5.98 -11.92
N GLY A 108 -0.51 7.26 -12.30
CA GLY A 108 0.23 7.81 -13.44
C GLY A 108 1.74 7.59 -13.34
N HIS A 109 2.34 7.84 -12.17
CA HIS A 109 3.76 7.53 -11.90
C HIS A 109 4.09 6.04 -12.01
N MET A 110 3.19 5.18 -11.51
CA MET A 110 3.33 3.73 -11.59
C MET A 110 3.24 3.21 -13.03
N ALA A 111 2.25 3.65 -13.81
CA ALA A 111 2.02 3.24 -15.19
C ALA A 111 3.05 3.84 -16.17
N GLY A 112 3.44 5.09 -15.95
CA GLY A 112 4.50 5.78 -16.72
C GLY A 112 5.90 5.22 -16.45
N GLY A 113 6.07 4.32 -15.47
CA GLY A 113 7.36 3.76 -15.09
C GLY A 113 8.37 4.83 -14.62
N HIS A 114 7.88 5.97 -14.14
CA HIS A 114 8.68 7.18 -13.93
C HIS A 114 9.78 6.95 -12.86
N GLN A 115 9.57 6.08 -11.88
CA GLN A 115 10.58 5.67 -10.90
C GLN A 115 11.77 4.90 -11.51
N VAL A 116 11.55 4.10 -12.56
CA VAL A 116 12.64 3.40 -13.27
C VAL A 116 13.34 4.38 -14.20
N ARG A 117 12.57 5.09 -15.04
CA ARG A 117 13.07 6.08 -16.01
C ARG A 117 13.82 7.23 -15.34
N SER A 118 13.50 7.58 -14.10
CA SER A 118 14.24 8.58 -13.33
C SER A 118 15.64 8.12 -12.94
N ARG A 119 15.86 6.82 -12.70
CA ARG A 119 17.21 6.27 -12.49
C ARG A 119 18.02 6.39 -13.77
N ASP A 120 17.45 5.95 -14.89
CA ASP A 120 18.07 6.06 -16.21
C ASP A 120 18.39 7.53 -16.56
N ALA A 121 17.49 8.47 -16.25
CA ALA A 121 17.68 9.89 -16.49
C ALA A 121 18.73 10.53 -15.57
N ILE A 122 18.78 10.14 -14.29
CA ILE A 122 19.84 10.56 -13.35
C ILE A 122 21.19 10.01 -13.80
N GLU A 123 21.27 8.73 -14.18
CA GLU A 123 22.51 8.11 -14.69
C GLU A 123 22.99 8.83 -15.96
N ASN A 124 22.11 9.08 -16.93
CA ASN A 124 22.45 9.85 -18.12
C ASN A 124 22.85 11.31 -17.81
N ALA A 125 22.22 11.97 -16.83
CA ALA A 125 22.61 13.31 -16.40
C ALA A 125 23.97 13.33 -15.68
N VAL A 126 24.29 12.30 -14.88
CA VAL A 126 25.59 12.11 -14.24
C VAL A 126 26.68 11.80 -15.28
N ILE A 127 26.38 10.95 -16.28
CA ILE A 127 27.28 10.68 -17.41
C ILE A 127 27.53 11.97 -18.21
N LEU A 128 26.49 12.72 -18.58
CA LEU A 128 26.61 13.96 -19.36
C LEU A 128 27.37 15.05 -18.61
N SER A 129 27.10 15.27 -17.32
CA SER A 129 27.82 16.24 -16.48
C SER A 129 29.27 15.81 -16.22
N THR A 130 29.54 14.50 -16.08
CA THR A 130 30.90 13.96 -16.01
C THR A 130 31.64 14.19 -17.34
N LEU A 131 31.01 13.90 -18.48
CA LEU A 131 31.58 14.12 -19.81
C LEU A 131 31.86 15.61 -20.06
N ALA A 132 30.93 16.50 -19.70
CA ALA A 132 31.10 17.95 -19.80
C ALA A 132 32.21 18.47 -18.87
N THR A 133 32.37 17.89 -17.67
CA THR A 133 33.47 18.20 -16.76
C THR A 133 34.81 17.75 -17.35
N LEU A 134 34.89 16.53 -17.89
CA LEU A 134 36.09 16.01 -18.57
C LEU A 134 36.46 16.84 -19.81
N LEU A 135 35.47 17.25 -20.61
CA LEU A 135 35.67 18.16 -21.75
C LEU A 135 36.13 19.55 -21.30
N SER A 136 35.62 20.07 -20.18
CA SER A 136 36.07 21.35 -19.60
C SER A 136 37.52 21.28 -19.10
N VAL A 137 37.92 20.16 -18.49
CA VAL A 137 39.32 19.89 -18.10
C VAL A 137 40.21 19.73 -19.33
N ALA A 138 39.78 19.01 -20.36
CA ALA A 138 40.51 18.89 -21.62
C ALA A 138 40.69 20.25 -22.33
N ALA A 139 39.66 21.10 -22.33
CA ALA A 139 39.74 22.46 -22.85
C ALA A 139 40.71 23.34 -22.05
N ALA A 140 40.76 23.20 -20.72
CA ALA A 140 41.73 23.89 -19.87
C ALA A 140 43.19 23.50 -20.19
N ILE A 141 43.43 22.23 -20.54
CA ILE A 141 44.76 21.71 -20.92
C ILE A 141 45.13 22.13 -22.36
N GLY A 142 44.18 22.09 -23.30
CA GLY A 142 44.39 22.48 -24.70
C GLY A 142 44.45 24.00 -24.94
N GLY A 143 43.84 24.82 -24.09
CA GLY A 143 43.69 26.27 -24.24
C GLY A 143 44.95 27.12 -23.95
N THR A 144 46.13 26.52 -23.85
CA THR A 144 47.37 27.10 -23.30
C THR A 144 48.09 28.14 -24.19
N ARG A 145 47.34 28.95 -24.96
CA ARG A 145 47.88 30.00 -25.87
C ARG A 145 47.30 31.41 -25.71
N ARG A 146 46.48 31.69 -24.70
CA ARG A 146 46.16 33.06 -24.22
C ARG A 146 45.91 33.05 -22.70
N GLY A 147 46.17 34.18 -22.04
CA GLY A 147 46.37 34.27 -20.58
C GLY A 147 45.12 34.08 -19.70
N ASP A 148 43.94 33.87 -20.26
CA ASP A 148 42.64 33.95 -19.56
C ASP A 148 42.03 32.57 -19.20
N GLY A 149 42.74 31.46 -19.49
CA GLY A 149 42.17 30.11 -19.48
C GLY A 149 41.53 29.61 -18.17
N GLY A 150 41.91 30.18 -17.01
CA GLY A 150 41.37 29.77 -15.71
C GLY A 150 39.88 30.10 -15.52
N GLY A 151 39.43 31.25 -16.02
CA GLY A 151 38.02 31.67 -15.91
C GLY A 151 37.08 30.82 -16.76
N ALA A 152 37.53 30.44 -17.97
CA ALA A 152 36.76 29.61 -18.89
C ALA A 152 36.53 28.19 -18.33
N ALA A 153 37.53 27.60 -17.67
CA ALA A 153 37.41 26.27 -17.06
C ALA A 153 36.37 26.25 -15.92
N MET A 154 36.43 27.23 -15.00
CA MET A 154 35.47 27.35 -13.90
C MET A 154 34.05 27.68 -14.39
N GLY A 155 33.94 28.56 -15.39
CA GLY A 155 32.66 28.87 -16.05
C GLY A 155 32.05 27.66 -16.77
N GLY A 156 32.88 26.82 -17.38
CA GLY A 156 32.45 25.56 -18.00
C GLY A 156 31.88 24.56 -16.99
N ILE A 157 32.54 24.38 -15.85
CA ILE A 157 32.08 23.48 -14.78
C ILE A 157 30.77 23.99 -14.15
N ALA A 158 30.71 25.28 -13.77
CA ALA A 158 29.50 25.87 -13.22
C ALA A 158 28.33 25.84 -14.23
N GLY A 159 28.60 26.13 -15.50
CA GLY A 159 27.62 26.03 -16.58
C GLY A 159 27.14 24.59 -16.83
N ALA A 160 28.02 23.59 -16.74
CA ALA A 160 27.64 22.19 -16.86
C ALA A 160 26.78 21.70 -15.68
N GLN A 161 27.07 22.15 -14.46
CA GLN A 161 26.24 21.87 -13.27
C GLN A 161 24.86 22.52 -13.39
N GLU A 162 24.80 23.79 -13.79
CA GLU A 162 23.56 24.54 -14.02
C GLU A 162 22.71 23.90 -15.14
N LEU A 163 23.32 23.47 -16.24
CA LEU A 163 22.64 22.74 -17.32
C LEU A 163 22.13 21.36 -16.85
N GLY A 164 22.91 20.64 -16.05
CA GLY A 164 22.50 19.37 -15.44
C GLY A 164 21.28 19.54 -14.54
N ALA A 165 21.30 20.51 -13.64
CA ALA A 165 20.16 20.84 -12.76
C ALA A 165 18.92 21.26 -13.56
N ARG A 166 19.06 22.15 -14.55
CA ARG A 166 17.97 22.56 -15.45
C ARG A 166 17.36 21.38 -16.21
N SER A 167 18.20 20.45 -16.68
CA SER A 167 17.77 19.22 -17.36
C SER A 167 16.98 18.31 -16.43
N PHE A 168 17.48 18.06 -15.21
CA PHE A 168 16.79 17.27 -14.19
C PHE A 168 15.42 17.87 -13.83
N PHE A 169 15.34 19.18 -13.56
CA PHE A 169 14.07 19.83 -13.25
C PHE A 169 13.10 19.88 -14.46
N ALA A 170 13.62 19.92 -15.69
CA ALA A 170 12.78 19.81 -16.89
C ALA A 170 12.23 18.39 -17.09
N PHE A 171 13.04 17.37 -16.84
CA PHE A 171 12.63 15.96 -16.86
C PHE A 171 11.56 15.69 -15.78
N SER A 172 11.80 16.13 -14.54
CA SER A 172 10.82 16.04 -13.43
C SER A 172 9.48 16.67 -13.81
N ARG A 173 9.45 17.92 -14.29
CA ARG A 173 8.20 18.57 -14.75
C ARG A 173 7.50 17.81 -15.90
N ALA A 174 8.25 17.09 -16.74
CA ALA A 174 7.67 16.26 -17.79
C ALA A 174 7.11 14.93 -17.25
N GLN A 175 7.69 14.33 -16.20
CA GLN A 175 7.07 13.19 -15.52
C GLN A 175 5.78 13.65 -14.82
N GLU A 176 5.81 14.79 -14.12
CA GLU A 176 4.66 15.37 -13.43
C GLU A 176 3.48 15.68 -14.38
N ALA A 177 3.73 16.32 -15.52
CA ALA A 177 2.68 16.57 -16.51
C ALA A 177 2.13 15.28 -17.15
N SER A 178 2.99 14.27 -17.33
CA SER A 178 2.57 12.95 -17.82
C SER A 178 1.72 12.19 -16.79
N ALA A 179 2.01 12.36 -15.49
CA ALA A 179 1.24 11.79 -14.40
C ALA A 179 -0.09 12.53 -14.16
N ASP A 180 -0.13 13.86 -14.35
CA ASP A 180 -1.37 14.65 -14.39
C ASP A 180 -2.29 14.17 -15.53
N GLU A 181 -1.81 14.14 -16.77
CA GLU A 181 -2.58 13.71 -17.94
C GLU A 181 -3.06 12.25 -17.81
N ALA A 182 -2.20 11.35 -17.34
CA ALA A 182 -2.57 9.96 -17.07
C ALA A 182 -3.64 9.86 -15.98
N GLY A 183 -3.44 10.50 -14.83
CA GLY A 183 -4.37 10.47 -13.70
C GLY A 183 -5.76 11.00 -14.06
N LEU A 184 -5.81 12.15 -14.76
CA LEU A 184 -7.05 12.70 -15.32
C LEU A 184 -7.72 11.70 -16.25
N SER A 185 -6.97 11.06 -17.17
CA SER A 185 -7.53 10.06 -18.07
C SER A 185 -8.13 8.85 -17.33
N TYR A 186 -7.53 8.42 -16.21
CA TYR A 186 -8.02 7.30 -15.39
C TYR A 186 -9.29 7.65 -14.59
N MET A 187 -9.41 8.90 -14.11
CA MET A 187 -10.65 9.39 -13.49
C MET A 187 -11.78 9.48 -14.52
N GLU A 188 -11.50 10.07 -15.68
CA GLU A 188 -12.48 10.28 -16.74
C GLU A 188 -12.93 8.94 -17.39
N ALA A 189 -12.05 7.94 -17.45
CA ALA A 189 -12.37 6.57 -17.88
C ALA A 189 -13.31 5.83 -16.91
N ASN A 190 -13.30 6.19 -15.62
CA ASN A 190 -14.20 5.64 -14.60
C ASN A 190 -15.48 6.49 -14.39
N GLY A 191 -15.62 7.62 -15.08
CA GLY A 191 -16.74 8.54 -14.89
C GLY A 191 -16.65 9.39 -13.62
N TYR A 192 -15.46 9.53 -13.03
CA TYR A 192 -15.22 10.26 -11.79
C TYR A 192 -14.88 11.72 -12.05
N SER A 193 -15.28 12.63 -11.15
CA SER A 193 -14.98 14.05 -11.32
C SER A 193 -13.52 14.36 -11.05
N SER A 194 -12.78 14.64 -12.13
CA SER A 194 -11.44 15.22 -12.15
C SER A 194 -11.32 16.56 -11.38
N LYS A 195 -12.44 17.21 -11.03
CA LYS A 195 -12.46 18.44 -10.20
C LYS A 195 -11.89 18.22 -8.80
N GLY A 196 -11.98 17.01 -8.25
CA GLY A 196 -11.36 16.69 -6.95
C GLY A 196 -9.84 16.83 -6.98
N MET A 197 -9.20 16.43 -8.09
CA MET A 197 -7.76 16.61 -8.28
C MET A 197 -7.38 18.10 -8.34
N LEU A 198 -8.17 18.92 -9.05
CA LEU A 198 -7.98 20.38 -9.11
C LEU A 198 -8.07 21.02 -7.72
N GLU A 199 -9.16 20.77 -6.97
CA GLU A 199 -9.38 21.32 -5.64
C GLU A 199 -8.27 20.95 -4.64
N PHE A 200 -7.69 19.75 -4.79
CA PHE A 200 -6.58 19.31 -3.95
C PHE A 200 -5.24 19.94 -4.36
N MET A 201 -4.94 20.05 -5.65
CA MET A 201 -3.75 20.77 -6.13
C MET A 201 -3.79 22.25 -5.72
N GLU A 202 -4.94 22.91 -5.82
CA GLU A 202 -5.11 24.26 -5.26
C GLU A 202 -4.92 24.31 -3.73
N LYS A 203 -5.37 23.28 -2.99
CA LYS A 203 -5.23 23.21 -1.52
C LYS A 203 -3.75 23.12 -1.13
N LEU A 204 -2.98 22.28 -1.81
CA LEU A 204 -1.51 22.22 -1.67
C LEU A 204 -0.87 23.58 -1.99
N HIS A 205 -1.22 24.19 -3.13
CA HIS A 205 -0.68 25.49 -3.53
C HIS A 205 -0.98 26.60 -2.49
N ARG A 206 -2.18 26.61 -1.91
CA ARG A 206 -2.59 27.55 -0.86
C ARG A 206 -1.88 27.33 0.48
N GLN A 207 -1.49 26.10 0.81
CA GLN A 207 -0.72 25.81 2.03
C GLN A 207 0.75 26.20 1.86
N ASP A 208 1.32 25.99 0.68
CA ASP A 208 2.73 26.30 0.39
C ASP A 208 3.01 27.80 0.20
N ALA A 209 2.01 28.57 -0.25
CA ALA A 209 2.12 29.97 -0.64
C ALA A 209 2.63 30.91 0.48
N GLY A 210 3.95 31.06 0.55
CA GLY A 210 4.65 31.94 1.51
C GLY A 210 5.43 31.20 2.61
N LEU A 211 5.47 29.87 2.60
CA LEU A 211 6.31 29.10 3.51
C LEU A 211 7.79 29.12 3.06
N PRO A 212 8.75 29.25 4.00
CA PRO A 212 10.17 29.03 3.70
C PRO A 212 10.44 27.60 3.21
N GLN A 213 11.52 27.41 2.46
CA GLN A 213 11.84 26.14 1.79
C GLN A 213 11.92 24.91 2.73
N ASN A 214 12.23 25.12 4.02
CA ASN A 214 12.26 24.08 5.05
C ASN A 214 10.91 23.88 5.79
N LYS A 215 9.81 24.36 5.21
CA LYS A 215 8.43 24.19 5.68
C LYS A 215 7.43 23.93 4.53
N GLN A 216 7.92 23.74 3.30
CA GLN A 216 7.07 23.35 2.18
C GLN A 216 6.50 21.94 2.42
N VAL A 217 5.31 21.67 1.88
CA VAL A 217 4.67 20.34 2.01
C VAL A 217 5.55 19.30 1.30
N GLU A 218 5.87 18.15 1.91
CA GLU A 218 6.82 17.19 1.29
C GLU A 218 6.36 16.67 -0.07
N PHE A 219 5.04 16.52 -0.29
CA PHE A 219 4.49 16.24 -1.62
C PHE A 219 4.95 17.25 -2.69
N LEU A 220 5.19 18.52 -2.34
CA LEU A 220 5.70 19.53 -3.28
C LEU A 220 7.22 19.49 -3.44
N MET A 221 7.94 18.79 -2.56
CA MET A 221 9.36 18.45 -2.72
C MET A 221 9.55 17.27 -3.70
N THR A 222 8.63 16.31 -3.74
CA THR A 222 8.62 15.19 -4.70
C THR A 222 7.88 15.51 -6.00
N HIS A 223 6.77 16.26 -5.93
CA HIS A 223 5.87 16.62 -7.03
C HIS A 223 5.76 18.15 -7.20
N PRO A 224 6.76 18.83 -7.81
CA PRO A 224 6.77 20.28 -7.94
C PRO A 224 5.52 20.83 -8.66
N LEU A 225 4.63 21.45 -7.89
CA LEU A 225 3.42 22.07 -8.43
C LEU A 225 3.75 23.44 -9.03
N THR A 226 3.25 23.69 -10.24
CA THR A 226 3.43 24.96 -10.95
C THR A 226 2.08 25.49 -11.41
N LYS A 227 1.96 26.81 -11.60
CA LYS A 227 0.70 27.41 -12.08
C LYS A 227 0.22 26.78 -13.39
N ASN A 228 1.13 26.53 -14.33
CA ASN A 228 0.87 25.85 -15.59
C ASN A 228 0.23 24.45 -15.44
N ARG A 229 0.54 23.71 -14.35
CA ARG A 229 -0.14 22.42 -14.06
C ARG A 229 -1.57 22.65 -13.58
N ILE A 230 -1.77 23.59 -12.66
CA ILE A 230 -3.11 23.95 -12.16
C ILE A 230 -3.98 24.45 -13.32
N GLU A 231 -3.46 25.36 -14.16
CA GLU A 231 -4.12 25.91 -15.36
C GLU A 231 -4.43 24.82 -16.41
N TYR A 232 -3.59 23.79 -16.56
CA TYR A 232 -3.86 22.64 -17.43
C TYR A 232 -5.00 21.77 -16.88
N ILE A 233 -4.95 21.43 -15.59
CA ILE A 233 -5.99 20.65 -14.90
C ILE A 233 -7.32 21.42 -14.92
N GLU A 234 -7.30 22.73 -14.65
CA GLU A 234 -8.47 23.63 -14.71
C GLU A 234 -9.11 23.64 -16.10
N ASN A 235 -8.31 23.87 -17.16
CA ASN A 235 -8.77 23.83 -18.54
C ASN A 235 -9.35 22.45 -18.93
N PHE A 236 -8.73 21.36 -18.50
CA PHE A 236 -9.28 20.01 -18.69
C PHE A 236 -10.63 19.84 -17.98
N VAL A 237 -10.73 20.23 -16.71
CA VAL A 237 -11.94 20.13 -15.88
C VAL A 237 -13.07 21.04 -16.39
N GLU A 238 -12.76 22.21 -16.97
CA GLU A 238 -13.73 23.11 -17.60
C GLU A 238 -14.23 22.65 -18.98
N ARG A 239 -13.33 22.11 -19.83
CA ARG A 239 -13.55 22.07 -21.29
C ARG A 239 -13.43 20.70 -21.95
N ILE A 240 -12.85 19.72 -21.24
CA ILE A 240 -12.54 18.38 -21.80
C ILE A 240 -13.26 17.29 -21.01
N SER A 241 -13.29 17.41 -19.68
CA SER A 241 -13.98 16.52 -18.76
C SER A 241 -15.48 16.45 -19.10
N LYS A 242 -16.02 15.24 -19.05
CA LYS A 242 -17.47 14.97 -19.22
C LYS A 242 -18.15 14.77 -17.87
N PHE A 243 -17.34 14.59 -16.82
CA PHE A 243 -17.76 14.21 -15.49
C PHE A 243 -17.40 15.26 -14.42
N THR A 244 -17.05 16.49 -14.80
CA THR A 244 -16.78 17.67 -13.95
C THR A 244 -17.69 17.80 -12.72
N ASN A 245 -18.99 17.54 -12.89
CA ASN A 245 -20.01 17.64 -11.84
C ASN A 245 -20.64 16.28 -11.47
N ALA A 246 -20.04 15.17 -11.92
CA ALA A 246 -20.39 13.84 -11.44
C ALA A 246 -20.02 13.70 -9.96
N LYS A 247 -20.87 13.01 -9.21
CA LYS A 247 -20.63 12.70 -7.79
C LYS A 247 -20.30 11.22 -7.64
N MET A 248 -19.42 10.91 -6.70
CA MET A 248 -19.19 9.52 -6.30
C MET A 248 -20.47 8.90 -5.70
N PRO A 249 -20.60 7.56 -5.68
CA PRO A 249 -21.68 6.90 -4.94
C PRO A 249 -21.66 7.32 -3.46
N SER A 250 -22.83 7.43 -2.80
CA SER A 250 -22.91 7.92 -1.41
C SER A 250 -21.96 7.19 -0.45
N ALA A 251 -21.87 5.87 -0.61
CA ALA A 251 -21.00 5.00 0.17
C ALA A 251 -19.51 5.40 0.12
N TYR A 252 -19.03 6.03 -0.95
CA TYR A 252 -17.64 6.53 -1.03
C TYR A 252 -17.45 7.75 -0.11
N TYR A 253 -18.43 8.65 -0.02
CA TYR A 253 -18.40 9.73 0.97
C TYR A 253 -18.51 9.17 2.40
N ASP A 254 -19.37 8.18 2.63
CA ASP A 254 -19.54 7.56 3.95
C ASP A 254 -18.25 6.85 4.42
N MET A 255 -17.61 6.08 3.53
CA MET A 255 -16.28 5.49 3.75
C MET A 255 -15.21 6.56 4.01
N HIS A 256 -15.13 7.59 3.16
CA HIS A 256 -14.15 8.67 3.29
C HIS A 256 -14.28 9.42 4.63
N GLN A 257 -15.50 9.78 5.04
CA GLN A 257 -15.69 10.47 6.32
C GLN A 257 -15.52 9.54 7.53
N ARG A 258 -15.83 8.24 7.44
CA ARG A 258 -15.48 7.25 8.49
C ARG A 258 -13.98 7.08 8.64
N MET A 259 -13.25 6.92 7.53
CA MET A 259 -11.78 6.86 7.49
C MET A 259 -11.14 8.11 8.14
N ARG A 260 -11.62 9.32 7.80
CA ARG A 260 -11.17 10.56 8.46
C ARG A 260 -11.53 10.61 9.94
N ALA A 261 -12.74 10.20 10.31
CA ALA A 261 -13.18 10.13 11.71
C ALA A 261 -12.32 9.14 12.54
N LYS A 262 -11.95 8.00 11.96
CA LYS A 262 -11.07 6.99 12.56
C LYS A 262 -9.69 7.57 12.85
N LEU A 263 -9.06 8.18 11.84
CA LEU A 263 -7.77 8.84 11.98
C LEU A 263 -7.78 9.98 13.01
N TYR A 264 -8.78 10.87 12.99
CA TYR A 264 -8.90 11.91 14.02
C TYR A 264 -9.05 11.31 15.42
N GLY A 265 -9.86 10.26 15.57
CA GLY A 265 -10.09 9.60 16.86
C GLY A 265 -8.83 8.97 17.46
N PHE A 266 -8.00 8.31 16.63
CA PHE A 266 -6.77 7.65 17.07
C PHE A 266 -5.59 8.63 17.22
N ILE A 267 -5.32 9.46 16.22
CA ILE A 267 -4.11 10.29 16.15
C ILE A 267 -4.27 11.60 16.94
N HIS A 268 -5.49 12.15 17.01
CA HIS A 268 -5.76 13.46 17.60
C HIS A 268 -7.04 13.48 18.46
N PRO A 269 -7.18 12.64 19.51
CA PRO A 269 -8.43 12.48 20.28
C PRO A 269 -9.00 13.80 20.84
N ASP A 270 -8.15 14.69 21.35
CA ASP A 270 -8.56 16.04 21.81
C ASP A 270 -9.16 16.91 20.69
N LEU A 271 -8.64 16.79 19.47
CA LEU A 271 -9.16 17.49 18.30
C LEU A 271 -10.45 16.82 17.80
N ALA A 272 -10.53 15.49 17.84
CA ALA A 272 -11.74 14.74 17.47
C ALA A 272 -12.93 15.15 18.35
N LEU A 273 -12.77 15.20 19.68
CA LEU A 273 -13.84 15.62 20.60
C LEU A 273 -14.30 17.07 20.38
N ARG A 274 -13.42 17.95 19.86
CA ARG A 274 -13.76 19.34 19.50
C ARG A 274 -14.38 19.47 18.11
N LYS A 275 -13.89 18.70 17.14
CA LYS A 275 -14.33 18.69 15.73
C LYS A 275 -15.68 18.00 15.55
N TYR A 276 -15.98 17.02 16.40
CA TYR A 276 -17.19 16.21 16.39
C TYR A 276 -17.96 16.36 17.72
N PRO A 277 -18.49 17.56 18.04
CA PRO A 277 -19.18 17.84 19.31
C PRO A 277 -20.43 16.96 19.47
N GLU A 278 -20.91 16.76 20.71
CA GLU A 278 -22.02 15.83 21.00
C GLU A 278 -23.34 16.14 20.26
N SER A 279 -23.55 17.39 19.85
CA SER A 279 -24.67 17.82 19.00
C SER A 279 -24.63 17.25 17.57
N ASP A 280 -23.45 16.88 17.07
CA ASP A 280 -23.31 16.11 15.84
C ASP A 280 -23.57 14.63 16.15
N THR A 281 -24.73 14.14 15.71
CA THR A 281 -25.19 12.76 15.88
C THR A 281 -24.89 11.87 14.67
N SER A 282 -24.16 12.37 13.66
CA SER A 282 -23.78 11.59 12.49
C SER A 282 -22.94 10.35 12.84
N VAL A 283 -22.91 9.38 11.94
CA VAL A 283 -22.13 8.14 12.11
C VAL A 283 -20.63 8.45 12.22
N PRO A 284 -19.99 9.25 11.34
CA PRO A 284 -18.59 9.62 11.51
C PRO A 284 -18.31 10.36 12.82
N ALA A 285 -19.18 11.28 13.24
CA ALA A 285 -18.96 12.02 14.50
C ALA A 285 -19.02 11.13 15.73
N ARG A 286 -20.00 10.20 15.80
CA ARG A 286 -20.05 9.17 16.84
C ARG A 286 -18.83 8.25 16.77
N TYR A 287 -18.39 7.84 15.59
CA TYR A 287 -17.24 6.96 15.42
C TYR A 287 -15.94 7.63 15.94
N ALA A 288 -15.68 8.87 15.53
CA ALA A 288 -14.57 9.68 16.05
C ALA A 288 -14.63 9.85 17.57
N ARG A 289 -15.80 10.19 18.15
CA ARG A 289 -15.97 10.30 19.61
C ARG A 289 -15.75 8.97 20.32
N SER A 290 -16.23 7.85 19.76
CA SER A 290 -16.05 6.52 20.34
C SER A 290 -14.57 6.14 20.50
N ILE A 291 -13.78 6.42 19.46
CA ILE A 291 -12.34 6.16 19.43
C ILE A 291 -11.60 7.17 20.33
N ALA A 292 -11.98 8.45 20.30
CA ALA A 292 -11.35 9.45 21.13
C ALA A 292 -11.59 9.21 22.64
N TYR A 293 -12.81 8.82 23.03
CA TYR A 293 -13.09 8.40 24.41
C TYR A 293 -12.32 7.14 24.80
N TYR A 294 -12.14 6.19 23.88
CA TYR A 294 -11.25 5.04 24.09
C TYR A 294 -9.80 5.49 24.37
N GLN A 295 -9.22 6.33 23.51
CA GLN A 295 -7.84 6.81 23.63
C GLN A 295 -7.57 7.61 24.93
N VAL A 296 -8.56 8.37 25.44
CA VAL A 296 -8.42 9.08 26.74
C VAL A 296 -8.85 8.24 27.96
N GLY A 297 -9.11 6.94 27.78
CA GLY A 297 -9.41 6.00 28.87
C GLY A 297 -10.87 5.99 29.37
N ASP A 298 -11.80 6.71 28.73
CA ASP A 298 -13.24 6.64 29.02
C ASP A 298 -13.90 5.48 28.26
N ILE A 299 -13.46 4.27 28.62
CA ILE A 299 -13.84 3.00 27.98
C ILE A 299 -15.35 2.80 27.96
N ASN A 300 -16.05 3.26 29.00
CA ASN A 300 -17.50 3.10 29.12
C ASN A 300 -18.27 4.02 28.17
N LYS A 301 -17.82 5.27 27.93
CA LYS A 301 -18.39 6.11 26.86
C LYS A 301 -18.08 5.55 25.48
N GLY A 302 -16.85 5.09 25.25
CA GLY A 302 -16.45 4.44 23.99
C GLY A 302 -17.37 3.27 23.65
N LEU A 303 -17.48 2.27 24.55
CA LEU A 303 -18.34 1.10 24.36
C LEU A 303 -19.80 1.47 24.11
N LYS A 304 -20.37 2.40 24.89
CA LYS A 304 -21.77 2.85 24.70
C LYS A 304 -22.00 3.49 23.33
N ILE A 305 -21.03 4.21 22.78
CA ILE A 305 -21.19 4.87 21.48
C ILE A 305 -21.04 3.86 20.33
N VAL A 306 -20.07 2.94 20.39
CA VAL A 306 -19.93 1.89 19.35
C VAL A 306 -21.10 0.90 19.37
N ASP A 307 -21.70 0.61 20.53
CA ASP A 307 -22.94 -0.18 20.59
C ASP A 307 -24.09 0.50 19.84
N GLY A 308 -24.30 1.81 20.05
CA GLY A 308 -25.26 2.60 19.28
C GLY A 308 -24.89 2.85 17.80
N LEU A 309 -23.69 2.46 17.37
CA LEU A 309 -23.30 2.39 15.95
C LEU A 309 -23.59 1.00 15.37
N ILE A 310 -23.33 -0.07 16.12
CA ILE A 310 -23.68 -1.45 15.77
C ILE A 310 -25.21 -1.62 15.64
N GLU A 311 -25.99 -1.01 16.52
CA GLU A 311 -27.47 -1.02 16.43
C GLU A 311 -27.98 -0.36 15.13
N GLN A 312 -27.28 0.66 14.63
CA GLN A 312 -27.65 1.38 13.41
C GLN A 312 -27.15 0.68 12.13
N GLU A 313 -25.93 0.13 12.15
CA GLU A 313 -25.32 -0.59 11.02
C GLU A 313 -24.91 -2.02 11.43
N PRO A 314 -25.87 -2.95 11.71
CA PRO A 314 -25.59 -4.28 12.30
C PRO A 314 -24.90 -5.29 11.34
N LYS A 315 -24.30 -4.79 10.27
CA LYS A 315 -23.46 -5.51 9.30
C LYS A 315 -22.15 -4.78 8.99
N ASN A 316 -21.84 -3.66 9.66
CA ASN A 316 -20.58 -2.95 9.47
C ASN A 316 -19.48 -3.65 10.31
N PRO A 317 -18.48 -4.28 9.68
CA PRO A 317 -17.45 -5.04 10.40
C PRO A 317 -16.58 -4.15 11.29
N TYR A 318 -16.40 -2.87 10.94
CA TYR A 318 -15.45 -1.96 11.59
C TYR A 318 -15.95 -1.38 12.91
N PHE A 319 -17.27 -1.44 13.16
CA PHE A 319 -17.83 -1.15 14.48
C PHE A 319 -17.68 -2.35 15.42
N TYR A 320 -17.78 -3.57 14.89
CA TYR A 320 -17.45 -4.78 15.64
C TYR A 320 -15.94 -4.92 15.90
N GLU A 321 -15.08 -4.53 14.95
CA GLU A 321 -13.64 -4.37 15.12
C GLU A 321 -13.34 -3.43 16.29
N LEU A 322 -13.85 -2.19 16.25
CA LEU A 322 -13.62 -1.20 17.29
C LEU A 322 -14.12 -1.68 18.66
N LYS A 323 -15.30 -2.30 18.73
CA LYS A 323 -15.80 -2.87 20.00
C LYS A 323 -14.87 -3.99 20.50
N GLY A 324 -14.40 -4.87 19.62
CA GLY A 324 -13.41 -5.90 19.95
C GLY A 324 -12.12 -5.29 20.49
N GLN A 325 -11.59 -4.26 19.81
CA GLN A 325 -10.36 -3.57 20.17
C GLN A 325 -10.45 -2.89 21.55
N ILE A 326 -11.50 -2.09 21.78
CA ILE A 326 -11.73 -1.40 23.07
C ILE A 326 -11.80 -2.41 24.22
N LEU A 327 -12.39 -3.59 24.02
CA LEU A 327 -12.44 -4.65 25.03
C LEU A 327 -11.08 -5.34 25.19
N PHE A 328 -10.43 -5.72 24.09
CA PHE A 328 -9.19 -6.48 24.09
C PHE A 328 -8.03 -5.72 24.73
N GLU A 329 -7.77 -4.48 24.29
CA GLU A 329 -6.68 -3.64 24.80
C GLU A 329 -6.92 -3.19 26.26
N ASN A 330 -8.14 -3.32 26.79
CA ASN A 330 -8.47 -3.13 28.21
C ASN A 330 -8.55 -4.46 28.99
N GLY A 331 -7.89 -5.53 28.51
CA GLY A 331 -7.76 -6.82 29.20
C GLY A 331 -9.04 -7.67 29.21
N ARG A 332 -10.10 -7.26 28.52
CA ARG A 332 -11.39 -7.98 28.44
C ARG A 332 -11.43 -8.90 27.21
N ALA A 333 -10.33 -9.59 26.92
CA ALA A 333 -10.14 -10.41 25.72
C ALA A 333 -11.29 -11.42 25.49
N LYS A 334 -11.78 -12.06 26.56
CA LYS A 334 -12.92 -12.98 26.51
C LYS A 334 -14.23 -12.34 26.03
N GLU A 335 -14.45 -11.05 26.31
CA GLU A 335 -15.60 -10.29 25.81
C GLU A 335 -15.37 -9.77 24.38
N ALA A 336 -14.10 -9.57 23.97
CA ALA A 336 -13.73 -9.13 22.64
C ALA A 336 -13.95 -10.19 21.54
N VAL A 337 -13.98 -11.48 21.90
CA VAL A 337 -14.18 -12.60 20.96
C VAL A 337 -15.46 -12.46 20.14
N GLU A 338 -16.62 -12.18 20.75
CA GLU A 338 -17.90 -12.10 20.02
C GLU A 338 -17.97 -10.90 19.04
N PRO A 339 -17.52 -9.68 19.42
CA PRO A 339 -17.29 -8.61 18.47
C PRO A 339 -16.37 -9.04 17.31
N TYR A 340 -15.17 -9.59 17.57
CA TYR A 340 -14.27 -9.99 16.49
C TYR A 340 -14.83 -11.12 15.60
N ARG A 341 -15.60 -12.07 16.15
CA ARG A 341 -16.36 -13.06 15.37
C ARG A 341 -17.35 -12.39 14.42
N ASN A 342 -18.06 -11.35 14.87
CA ASN A 342 -18.98 -10.60 14.01
C ASN A 342 -18.25 -9.70 13.00
N ALA A 343 -17.08 -9.16 13.33
CA ALA A 343 -16.23 -8.44 12.38
C ALA A 343 -15.78 -9.36 11.22
N VAL A 344 -15.21 -10.54 11.54
CA VAL A 344 -14.81 -11.56 10.55
C VAL A 344 -16.01 -12.10 9.77
N LYS A 345 -17.17 -12.30 10.41
CA LYS A 345 -18.41 -12.72 9.73
C LYS A 345 -18.89 -11.74 8.65
N TYR A 346 -18.64 -10.44 8.81
CA TYR A 346 -19.05 -9.41 7.85
C TYR A 346 -17.91 -8.94 6.91
N ALA A 347 -16.65 -9.27 7.21
CA ALA A 347 -15.50 -9.10 6.32
C ALA A 347 -14.56 -10.33 6.41
N PRO A 348 -14.97 -11.50 5.85
CA PRO A 348 -14.24 -12.77 6.00
C PRO A 348 -12.88 -12.79 5.30
N ASP A 349 -12.67 -11.89 4.35
CA ASP A 349 -11.45 -11.78 3.55
C ASP A 349 -10.37 -10.90 4.20
N SER A 350 -10.69 -10.14 5.27
CA SER A 350 -9.67 -9.36 5.99
C SER A 350 -8.77 -10.27 6.81
N ALA A 351 -7.49 -10.32 6.47
CA ALA A 351 -6.48 -10.99 7.29
C ALA A 351 -6.36 -10.33 8.67
N GLN A 352 -6.31 -9.00 8.75
CA GLN A 352 -6.17 -8.28 10.03
C GLN A 352 -7.30 -8.63 11.02
N LEU A 353 -8.56 -8.69 10.57
CA LEU A 353 -9.69 -9.06 11.46
C LEU A 353 -9.62 -10.52 11.92
N ARG A 354 -9.14 -11.44 11.06
CA ARG A 354 -8.90 -12.84 11.42
C ARG A 354 -7.72 -13.01 12.37
N MET A 355 -6.66 -12.19 12.23
CA MET A 355 -5.56 -12.11 13.19
C MET A 355 -6.03 -11.59 14.55
N ALA A 356 -6.82 -10.50 14.57
CA ALA A 356 -7.36 -9.92 15.80
C ALA A 356 -8.30 -10.89 16.53
N LEU A 357 -9.17 -11.60 15.80
CA LEU A 357 -9.98 -12.68 16.35
C LEU A 357 -9.11 -13.80 16.93
N GLY A 358 -8.10 -14.26 16.19
CA GLY A 358 -7.17 -15.30 16.66
C GLY A 358 -6.42 -14.91 17.93
N HIS A 359 -6.00 -13.65 18.04
CA HIS A 359 -5.36 -13.09 19.23
C HIS A 359 -6.34 -13.06 20.42
N ALA A 360 -7.57 -12.58 20.22
CA ALA A 360 -8.61 -12.56 21.24
C ALA A 360 -9.01 -13.97 21.72
N LEU A 361 -9.07 -14.95 20.83
CA LEU A 361 -9.36 -16.36 21.16
C LEU A 361 -8.27 -16.99 22.05
N LEU A 362 -7.00 -16.65 21.82
CA LEU A 362 -5.89 -17.12 22.66
C LEU A 362 -5.89 -16.44 24.02
N GLU A 363 -6.06 -15.12 24.09
CA GLU A 363 -5.99 -14.38 25.36
C GLU A 363 -7.31 -14.42 26.16
N ALA A 364 -8.38 -15.00 25.60
CA ALA A 364 -9.60 -15.35 26.33
C ALA A 364 -9.42 -16.49 27.35
N GLY A 365 -8.32 -17.25 27.29
CA GLY A 365 -7.90 -18.21 28.32
C GLY A 365 -8.76 -19.48 28.46
N ASP A 366 -9.50 -19.90 27.42
CA ASP A 366 -10.17 -21.21 27.38
C ASP A 366 -9.57 -22.06 26.25
N ASP A 367 -8.90 -23.17 26.60
CA ASP A 367 -8.20 -24.05 25.65
C ASP A 367 -9.11 -24.61 24.54
N LYS A 368 -10.44 -24.62 24.73
CA LYS A 368 -11.40 -25.01 23.68
C LYS A 368 -11.35 -24.07 22.47
N LEU A 369 -10.97 -22.82 22.67
CA LEU A 369 -10.88 -21.78 21.63
C LEU A 369 -9.60 -21.90 20.78
N VAL A 370 -8.59 -22.65 21.24
CA VAL A 370 -7.28 -22.75 20.55
C VAL A 370 -7.41 -23.34 19.14
N ARG A 371 -8.35 -24.26 18.90
CA ARG A 371 -8.59 -24.81 17.54
C ARG A 371 -9.14 -23.77 16.57
N GLU A 372 -10.12 -22.98 17.03
CA GLU A 372 -10.68 -21.87 16.25
C GLU A 372 -9.62 -20.80 15.99
N ALA A 373 -8.76 -20.50 16.98
CA ALA A 373 -7.63 -19.61 16.81
C ALA A 373 -6.67 -20.10 15.71
N ILE A 374 -6.32 -21.40 15.70
CA ILE A 374 -5.51 -22.01 14.62
C ILE A 374 -6.19 -21.84 13.26
N GLU A 375 -7.50 -22.11 13.15
CA GLU A 375 -8.23 -22.00 11.88
C GLU A 375 -8.24 -20.58 11.32
N VAL A 376 -8.57 -19.57 12.13
CA VAL A 376 -8.61 -18.16 11.68
C VAL A 376 -7.22 -17.59 11.42
N LEU A 377 -6.22 -17.94 12.25
CA LEU A 377 -4.84 -17.49 12.06
C LEU A 377 -4.20 -18.15 10.83
N ARG A 378 -4.49 -19.43 10.53
CA ARG A 378 -4.05 -20.07 9.27
C ARG A 378 -4.68 -19.41 8.05
N ALA A 379 -5.91 -18.93 8.15
CA ALA A 379 -6.52 -18.15 7.07
C ALA A 379 -5.81 -16.79 6.89
N SER A 380 -5.59 -16.05 7.98
CA SER A 380 -4.82 -14.81 7.95
C SER A 380 -3.39 -14.99 7.40
N ALA A 381 -2.72 -16.09 7.74
CA ALA A 381 -1.33 -16.35 7.36
C ALA A 381 -1.15 -16.80 5.89
N ARG A 382 -2.19 -17.33 5.24
CA ARG A 382 -2.17 -17.57 3.79
C ARG A 382 -2.30 -16.27 2.99
N ASP A 383 -3.15 -15.38 3.48
CA ASP A 383 -3.56 -14.18 2.75
C ASP A 383 -2.57 -13.03 3.01
N GLU A 384 -1.92 -12.98 4.19
CA GLU A 384 -0.82 -12.09 4.52
C GLU A 384 0.39 -12.83 5.16
N PRO A 385 1.16 -13.61 4.38
CA PRO A 385 2.24 -14.47 4.90
C PRO A 385 3.46 -13.71 5.45
N LEU A 386 3.55 -12.40 5.27
CA LEU A 386 4.67 -11.57 5.75
C LEU A 386 4.44 -10.97 7.15
N VAL A 387 3.27 -11.16 7.76
CA VAL A 387 2.97 -10.62 9.10
C VAL A 387 3.51 -11.55 10.18
N GLU A 388 4.66 -11.20 10.75
CA GLU A 388 5.34 -11.94 11.84
C GLU A 388 4.40 -12.27 13.01
N LEU A 389 3.55 -11.31 13.41
CA LEU A 389 2.62 -11.50 14.53
C LEU A 389 1.64 -12.66 14.30
N THR A 390 1.16 -12.87 13.06
CA THR A 390 0.27 -14.00 12.74
C THR A 390 0.97 -15.34 12.96
N TRP A 391 2.26 -15.44 12.62
CA TRP A 391 3.06 -16.64 12.80
C TRP A 391 3.47 -16.87 14.27
N LEU A 392 3.76 -15.79 15.01
CA LEU A 392 3.98 -15.84 16.47
C LEU A 392 2.72 -16.33 17.20
N LEU A 393 1.53 -15.84 16.82
CA LEU A 393 0.25 -16.29 17.36
C LEU A 393 -0.05 -17.75 16.96
N LEU A 394 0.23 -18.16 15.73
CA LEU A 394 0.14 -19.57 15.31
C LEU A 394 1.07 -20.48 16.13
N ALA A 395 2.31 -20.06 16.37
CA ALA A 395 3.24 -20.81 17.20
C ALA A 395 2.74 -20.92 18.66
N SER A 396 2.17 -19.85 19.22
CA SER A 396 1.49 -19.89 20.53
C SER A 396 0.32 -20.90 20.53
N ALA A 397 -0.54 -20.86 19.51
CA ALA A 397 -1.69 -21.75 19.39
C ALA A 397 -1.29 -23.22 19.22
N TYR A 398 -0.33 -23.52 18.33
CA TYR A 398 0.19 -24.88 18.12
C TYR A 398 0.90 -25.43 19.37
N ALA A 399 1.59 -24.58 20.14
CA ALA A 399 2.18 -25.00 21.41
C ALA A 399 1.11 -25.37 22.46
N ARG A 400 0.03 -24.59 22.58
CA ARG A 400 -1.11 -24.91 23.46
C ARG A 400 -1.89 -26.16 23.00
N ALA A 401 -1.85 -26.48 21.71
CA ALA A 401 -2.51 -27.64 21.11
C ALA A 401 -1.64 -28.93 21.05
N ASP A 402 -0.42 -28.91 21.60
CA ASP A 402 0.59 -29.99 21.49
C ASP A 402 0.96 -30.37 20.04
N MET A 403 0.81 -29.43 19.10
CA MET A 403 1.06 -29.61 17.67
C MET A 403 2.53 -29.31 17.32
N ALA A 404 3.45 -30.06 17.93
CA ALA A 404 4.91 -29.87 17.79
C ALA A 404 5.44 -29.77 16.32
N PRO A 405 4.94 -30.53 15.33
CA PRO A 405 5.35 -30.37 13.93
C PRO A 405 4.97 -29.00 13.35
N GLN A 406 3.73 -28.57 13.59
CA GLN A 406 3.19 -27.30 13.09
C GLN A 406 3.75 -26.09 13.86
N LEU A 407 4.07 -26.25 15.15
CA LEU A 407 4.84 -25.29 15.94
C LEU A 407 6.21 -25.02 15.29
N ALA A 408 6.95 -26.06 14.91
CA ALA A 408 8.24 -25.88 14.23
C ALA A 408 8.07 -25.15 12.89
N TYR A 409 7.03 -25.46 12.12
CA TYR A 409 6.71 -24.75 10.87
C TYR A 409 6.38 -23.27 11.10
N ALA A 410 5.50 -22.94 12.06
CA ALA A 410 5.16 -21.56 12.38
C ALA A 410 6.37 -20.72 12.83
N ARG A 411 7.28 -21.31 13.62
CA ARG A 411 8.56 -20.68 13.99
C ARG A 411 9.52 -20.49 12.81
N ALA A 412 9.39 -21.27 11.74
CA ALA A 412 10.19 -21.10 10.52
C ALA A 412 9.71 -19.88 9.70
N GLU A 413 8.40 -19.71 9.55
CA GLU A 413 7.80 -18.57 8.84
C GLU A 413 7.92 -17.26 9.63
N GLU A 414 7.72 -17.27 10.95
CA GLU A 414 8.01 -16.13 11.85
C GLU A 414 9.45 -15.64 11.68
N ALA A 415 10.41 -16.57 11.76
CA ALA A 415 11.82 -16.26 11.59
C ALA A 415 12.17 -15.80 10.16
N LEU A 416 11.45 -16.29 9.14
CA LEU A 416 11.62 -15.82 7.77
C LEU A 416 11.06 -14.39 7.58
N ALA A 417 9.89 -14.10 8.14
CA ALA A 417 9.22 -12.80 8.07
C ALA A 417 10.10 -11.68 8.68
N ARG A 418 10.69 -11.93 9.86
CA ARG A 418 11.63 -11.01 10.51
C ARG A 418 13.06 -11.00 9.93
N GLY A 419 13.32 -11.82 8.91
CA GLY A 419 14.64 -11.92 8.25
C GLY A 419 15.73 -12.69 9.02
N ASP A 420 15.39 -13.44 10.08
CA ASP A 420 16.34 -14.34 10.76
C ASP A 420 16.51 -15.65 9.98
N ILE A 421 17.28 -15.54 8.90
CA ILE A 421 17.65 -16.62 7.97
C ILE A 421 18.18 -17.87 8.70
N ARG A 422 18.83 -17.74 9.86
CA ARG A 422 19.38 -18.89 10.61
C ARG A 422 18.30 -19.61 11.41
N ALA A 423 17.46 -18.88 12.14
CA ALA A 423 16.34 -19.49 12.85
C ALA A 423 15.31 -20.07 11.88
N ALA A 424 15.03 -19.38 10.76
CA ALA A 424 14.10 -19.85 9.73
C ALA A 424 14.49 -21.25 9.21
N ARG A 425 15.77 -21.44 8.86
CA ARG A 425 16.27 -22.76 8.46
C ARG A 425 16.24 -23.77 9.60
N TYR A 426 16.71 -23.44 10.81
CA TYR A 426 16.70 -24.38 11.93
C TYR A 426 15.30 -24.92 12.21
N HIS A 427 14.30 -24.05 12.18
CA HIS A 427 12.91 -24.42 12.38
C HIS A 427 12.31 -25.17 11.18
N ALA A 428 12.66 -24.81 9.94
CA ALA A 428 12.25 -25.54 8.74
C ALA A 428 12.82 -26.96 8.67
N ASP A 429 14.13 -27.14 8.91
CA ASP A 429 14.79 -28.45 8.98
C ASP A 429 14.14 -29.35 10.05
N ARG A 430 13.65 -28.79 11.16
CA ARG A 430 12.90 -29.53 12.18
C ARG A 430 11.44 -29.80 11.81
N ALA A 431 10.78 -28.89 11.11
CA ALA A 431 9.42 -29.09 10.63
C ALA A 431 9.35 -30.23 9.62
N GLU A 432 10.25 -30.26 8.63
CA GLU A 432 10.35 -31.31 7.61
C GLU A 432 10.57 -32.71 8.21
N GLN A 433 11.34 -32.81 9.31
CA GLN A 433 11.59 -34.08 10.03
C GLN A 433 10.37 -34.61 10.79
N MET A 434 9.38 -33.78 11.09
CA MET A 434 8.24 -34.12 11.96
C MET A 434 6.89 -34.09 11.23
N LEU A 435 6.77 -33.35 10.12
CA LEU A 435 5.56 -33.26 9.33
C LEU A 435 5.43 -34.45 8.36
N PRO A 436 4.20 -34.89 8.01
CA PRO A 436 4.02 -35.92 7.00
C PRO A 436 4.59 -35.49 5.64
N ALA A 437 5.43 -36.35 5.05
CA ALA A 437 6.04 -36.08 3.75
C ALA A 437 4.97 -35.81 2.67
N GLY A 438 5.18 -34.79 1.84
CA GLY A 438 4.23 -34.34 0.83
C GLY A 438 3.01 -33.58 1.35
N SER A 439 2.88 -33.33 2.66
CA SER A 439 1.85 -32.41 3.18
C SER A 439 2.18 -30.94 2.83
N PRO A 440 1.19 -30.03 2.73
CA PRO A 440 1.44 -28.65 2.33
C PRO A 440 2.45 -27.92 3.24
N ASP A 441 2.33 -28.11 4.56
CA ASP A 441 3.23 -27.51 5.54
C ASP A 441 4.67 -28.10 5.45
N TRP A 442 4.80 -29.36 5.03
CA TRP A 442 6.09 -30.02 4.77
C TRP A 442 6.77 -29.50 3.51
N VAL A 443 6.02 -29.37 2.40
CA VAL A 443 6.53 -28.78 1.15
C VAL A 443 6.99 -27.34 1.41
N ARG A 444 6.18 -26.56 2.13
CA ARG A 444 6.51 -25.17 2.47
C ARG A 444 7.76 -25.07 3.38
N ALA A 445 7.97 -26.02 4.29
CA ALA A 445 9.22 -26.10 5.06
C ALA A 445 10.45 -26.33 4.14
N GLN A 446 10.33 -27.14 3.08
CA GLN A 446 11.40 -27.29 2.09
C GLN A 446 11.64 -25.98 1.31
N ASP A 447 10.58 -25.28 0.89
CA ASP A 447 10.70 -23.97 0.22
C ASP A 447 11.46 -22.96 1.07
N ILE A 448 11.17 -22.88 2.38
CA ILE A 448 11.85 -22.00 3.33
C ILE A 448 13.35 -22.32 3.39
N ARG A 449 13.74 -23.60 3.44
CA ARG A 449 15.17 -23.99 3.39
C ARG A 449 15.82 -23.55 2.09
N VAL A 450 15.22 -23.86 0.93
CA VAL A 450 15.81 -23.52 -0.38
C VAL A 450 15.96 -22.01 -0.55
N LEU A 451 14.94 -21.24 -0.13
CA LEU A 451 14.96 -19.78 -0.12
C LEU A 451 16.10 -19.24 0.77
N VAL A 452 16.27 -19.79 1.98
CA VAL A 452 17.37 -19.45 2.90
C VAL A 452 18.73 -19.79 2.30
N GLU A 453 18.91 -20.99 1.76
CA GLU A 453 20.21 -21.44 1.23
C GLU A 453 20.67 -20.61 0.02
N SER A 454 19.73 -20.10 -0.78
CA SER A 454 20.03 -19.13 -1.84
C SER A 454 20.64 -17.82 -1.30
N ARG A 455 20.24 -17.39 -0.10
CA ARG A 455 20.65 -16.14 0.56
C ARG A 455 21.92 -16.27 1.43
N LEU A 456 22.33 -17.50 1.77
CA LEU A 456 23.55 -17.73 2.54
C LEU A 456 24.82 -17.48 1.70
N PRO A 457 25.86 -16.83 2.26
CA PRO A 457 27.15 -16.67 1.59
C PRO A 457 27.82 -18.03 1.37
N HIS A 458 28.68 -18.12 0.35
CA HIS A 458 29.14 -19.40 -0.22
C HIS A 458 29.88 -20.31 0.79
N ASN A 459 30.48 -19.74 1.84
CA ASN A 459 31.16 -20.43 2.92
C ASN A 459 30.23 -20.90 4.08
N MET A 460 28.95 -20.51 4.07
CA MET A 460 27.92 -20.95 5.03
C MET A 460 26.85 -21.85 4.40
N ARG A 461 26.93 -22.09 3.09
CA ARG A 461 26.09 -23.08 2.40
C ARG A 461 26.54 -24.48 2.81
N PRO A 462 25.63 -25.42 3.11
CA PRO A 462 26.01 -26.80 3.33
C PRO A 462 26.56 -27.38 2.02
N GLN A 463 27.47 -28.34 2.10
CA GLN A 463 27.63 -29.27 1.00
C GLN A 463 26.35 -30.11 0.94
N LEU A 464 25.62 -30.01 -0.17
CA LEU A 464 24.42 -30.79 -0.41
C LEU A 464 24.78 -32.28 -0.33
N ALA A 465 24.22 -33.00 0.64
CA ALA A 465 24.19 -34.45 0.57
C ALA A 465 23.43 -34.85 -0.71
N PRO A 466 23.91 -35.85 -1.49
CA PRO A 466 23.22 -36.27 -2.70
C PRO A 466 21.80 -36.71 -2.35
N SER A 467 20.82 -36.22 -3.10
CA SER A 467 19.40 -36.41 -2.81
C SER A 467 19.04 -37.89 -2.78
N SER A 468 18.46 -38.35 -1.67
CA SER A 468 18.09 -39.74 -1.45
C SER A 468 16.82 -40.11 -2.22
N GLY A 469 16.97 -40.34 -3.53
CA GLY A 469 16.02 -41.13 -4.32
C GLY A 469 14.73 -40.43 -4.76
N LEU A 470 14.84 -39.30 -5.47
CA LEU A 470 13.81 -38.93 -6.46
C LEU A 470 14.32 -39.31 -7.84
N VAL A 471 13.72 -40.35 -8.43
CA VAL A 471 13.96 -40.74 -9.83
C VAL A 471 13.15 -39.79 -10.73
N PRO A 472 13.80 -39.01 -11.61
CA PRO A 472 13.07 -38.17 -12.56
C PRO A 472 12.41 -39.05 -13.64
N PRO A 473 11.22 -38.69 -14.15
CA PRO A 473 10.63 -39.37 -15.30
C PRO A 473 11.41 -39.04 -16.58
N ASP A 474 11.88 -40.05 -17.30
CA ASP A 474 12.64 -39.88 -18.55
C ASP A 474 11.83 -39.09 -19.59
N THR A 475 12.35 -37.92 -19.98
CA THR A 475 11.83 -37.12 -21.10
C THR A 475 13.02 -36.60 -21.92
N PRO A 476 13.15 -36.94 -23.22
CA PRO A 476 14.33 -36.56 -24.00
C PRO A 476 14.42 -35.05 -24.25
N ILE A 477 15.52 -34.43 -23.81
CA ILE A 477 15.84 -33.05 -24.18
C ILE A 477 16.43 -33.04 -25.60
N ILE A 478 15.72 -32.41 -26.54
CA ILE A 478 16.25 -32.15 -27.89
C ILE A 478 17.33 -31.06 -27.79
N SER A 479 18.56 -31.41 -28.17
CA SER A 479 19.70 -30.50 -28.17
C SER A 479 19.65 -29.55 -29.36
N THR A 480 19.61 -28.23 -29.10
CA THR A 480 19.79 -27.19 -30.12
C THR A 480 21.12 -26.46 -29.92
N GLY A 481 22.18 -27.01 -30.52
CA GLY A 481 23.50 -26.37 -30.52
C GLY A 481 23.64 -25.30 -31.60
N ARG A 482 24.05 -24.08 -31.18
CA ARG A 482 24.98 -23.16 -31.85
C ARG A 482 24.87 -22.98 -33.39
N MET A 483 24.38 -21.82 -33.82
CA MET A 483 24.63 -21.24 -35.15
C MET A 483 25.34 -19.87 -35.01
N PRO A 484 26.34 -19.55 -35.85
CA PRO A 484 26.93 -18.21 -35.95
C PRO A 484 26.25 -17.34 -37.02
N GLU A 485 26.67 -16.06 -37.05
CA GLU A 485 26.66 -15.06 -38.14
C GLU A 485 26.19 -15.58 -39.53
N ASP A 486 25.27 -14.94 -40.26
CA ASP A 486 25.41 -13.55 -40.75
C ASP A 486 24.12 -13.00 -41.44
N ALA A 487 24.20 -11.77 -41.98
CA ALA A 487 23.41 -11.21 -43.10
C ALA A 487 21.87 -10.94 -42.99
N LEU A 488 21.54 -9.69 -42.64
CA LEU A 488 20.77 -8.72 -43.46
C LEU A 488 19.26 -8.88 -43.82
N SER A 489 18.65 -7.70 -43.97
CA SER A 489 17.59 -7.33 -44.95
C SER A 489 16.09 -7.36 -44.57
N THR A 490 15.60 -6.17 -44.22
CA THR A 490 14.37 -5.50 -44.75
C THR A 490 12.97 -6.14 -44.63
N SER A 491 12.03 -5.31 -44.11
CA SER A 491 10.54 -5.34 -44.33
C SER A 491 9.74 -6.57 -43.86
N GLY A 492 8.44 -6.47 -43.53
CA GLY A 492 7.59 -5.28 -43.33
C GLY A 492 6.10 -5.50 -43.67
N VAL A 493 5.20 -4.89 -42.89
CA VAL A 493 3.80 -4.50 -43.22
C VAL A 493 2.76 -5.59 -43.58
N SER A 494 1.62 -5.56 -42.86
CA SER A 494 0.30 -6.19 -43.15
C SER A 494 0.22 -7.73 -43.23
N ALA A 495 -0.70 -8.46 -42.57
CA ALA A 495 -2.15 -8.32 -42.30
C ALA A 495 -3.07 -8.94 -43.37
N ILE A 496 -4.18 -9.58 -42.93
CA ILE A 496 -5.22 -10.30 -43.70
C ILE A 496 -4.72 -11.65 -44.29
N GLY A 497 -5.45 -12.77 -44.31
CA GLY A 497 -6.76 -13.13 -43.73
C GLY A 497 -7.39 -14.36 -44.43
N SER A 498 -8.52 -14.89 -43.91
CA SER A 498 -9.34 -16.02 -44.45
C SER A 498 -8.73 -17.45 -44.46
N GLY A 499 -9.52 -18.54 -44.38
CA GLY A 499 -10.93 -18.67 -43.96
C GLY A 499 -11.61 -20.02 -44.26
N PHE A 500 -12.71 -20.34 -43.54
CA PHE A 500 -13.76 -21.37 -43.81
C PHE A 500 -13.35 -22.87 -43.86
N PRO A 501 -14.29 -23.84 -44.00
CA PRO A 501 -15.75 -23.91 -43.70
C PRO A 501 -16.05 -24.87 -42.50
N ASN A 502 -17.18 -24.91 -41.77
CA ASN A 502 -18.65 -24.96 -42.04
C ASN A 502 -19.24 -26.41 -42.11
N VAL A 503 -20.58 -26.56 -42.01
CA VAL A 503 -21.43 -27.80 -41.86
C VAL A 503 -21.55 -28.26 -40.39
N THR A 504 -22.63 -28.05 -39.61
CA THR A 504 -24.11 -28.33 -39.72
C THR A 504 -24.47 -29.83 -39.63
N SER A 505 -25.59 -30.33 -39.06
CA SER A 505 -26.77 -29.84 -38.28
C SER A 505 -27.26 -31.02 -37.38
N SER A 506 -28.39 -31.10 -36.64
CA SER A 506 -29.60 -30.31 -36.29
C SER A 506 -30.16 -30.91 -34.96
N GLY A 507 -31.28 -30.51 -34.30
CA GLY A 507 -32.22 -29.39 -34.43
C GLY A 507 -33.57 -29.67 -33.70
N ASN A 508 -34.34 -28.60 -33.41
CA ASN A 508 -35.83 -28.53 -33.38
C ASN A 508 -36.70 -29.38 -32.39
N THR A 509 -37.86 -28.93 -31.85
CA THR A 509 -38.54 -27.59 -31.74
C THR A 509 -39.78 -27.62 -30.81
N ILE A 510 -40.20 -26.43 -30.32
CA ILE A 510 -41.60 -25.97 -30.06
C ILE A 510 -42.45 -26.61 -28.94
N GLY A 511 -43.14 -25.76 -28.16
CA GLY A 511 -44.29 -26.09 -27.28
C GLY A 511 -44.88 -24.85 -26.60
N ALA A 512 -46.19 -24.60 -26.71
CA ALA A 512 -46.86 -23.34 -26.28
C ALA A 512 -47.51 -23.38 -24.88
N GLY A 513 -48.00 -22.22 -24.39
CA GLY A 513 -48.98 -22.12 -23.28
C GLY A 513 -50.42 -22.45 -23.70
N PRO A 514 -51.50 -22.02 -22.99
CA PRO A 514 -51.57 -20.91 -22.01
C PRO A 514 -52.52 -21.12 -20.77
N THR A 515 -52.70 -20.05 -19.96
CA THR A 515 -53.85 -19.70 -19.08
C THR A 515 -54.47 -20.69 -18.06
N GLY A 516 -54.71 -20.20 -16.84
CA GLY A 516 -55.66 -20.77 -15.87
C GLY A 516 -56.09 -19.76 -14.78
N LEU A 517 -57.38 -19.74 -14.42
CA LEU A 517 -57.98 -18.86 -13.39
C LEU A 517 -58.44 -19.66 -12.16
N GLY A 518 -58.50 -19.01 -10.99
CA GLY A 518 -59.12 -19.57 -9.78
C GLY A 518 -59.40 -18.50 -8.72
N THR A 519 -60.64 -18.42 -8.24
CA THR A 519 -61.13 -17.48 -7.21
C THR A 519 -62.14 -18.16 -6.28
N PHE A 520 -62.62 -17.42 -5.26
CA PHE A 520 -63.49 -17.85 -4.14
C PHE A 520 -62.79 -18.64 -3.01
N GLY A 521 -63.14 -18.45 -1.72
CA GLY A 521 -64.06 -17.43 -1.19
C GLY A 521 -64.21 -17.38 0.35
N THR A 522 -64.23 -16.14 0.87
CA THR A 522 -65.15 -15.56 1.88
C THR A 522 -65.82 -16.42 2.98
N SER A 523 -65.38 -16.19 4.23
CA SER A 523 -66.19 -15.98 5.46
C SER A 523 -65.28 -15.37 6.54
N GLY A 524 -65.69 -14.61 7.57
CA GLY A 524 -67.02 -14.22 8.08
C GLY A 524 -67.28 -14.85 9.47
N GLY A 525 -67.42 -14.13 10.59
CA GLY A 525 -67.29 -12.69 10.88
C GLY A 525 -67.75 -12.36 12.32
N MET A 526 -67.77 -11.06 12.71
CA MET A 526 -68.23 -10.52 14.03
C MET A 526 -67.39 -10.95 15.27
N GLY A 527 -67.30 -10.21 16.38
CA GLY A 527 -67.74 -8.86 16.83
C GLY A 527 -67.27 -8.65 18.30
N GLY A 528 -67.37 -7.52 18.99
CA GLY A 528 -67.86 -6.16 18.68
C GLY A 528 -68.08 -5.36 19.98
N MET A 529 -68.03 -4.01 19.94
CA MET A 529 -68.15 -3.07 21.09
C MET A 529 -67.03 -3.17 22.16
N GLY A 530 -66.65 -2.13 22.90
CA GLY A 530 -66.90 -0.67 22.87
C GLY A 530 -65.70 0.03 23.57
N GLY A 531 -65.62 1.33 23.84
CA GLY A 531 -66.55 2.45 23.68
C GLY A 531 -66.24 3.55 24.72
N ALA A 532 -66.54 4.81 24.40
CA ALA A 532 -66.53 6.01 25.27
C ALA A 532 -65.19 6.73 25.63
N ARG A 533 -65.11 7.98 25.13
CA ARG A 533 -64.84 9.26 25.85
C ARG A 533 -63.51 9.48 26.62
N GLY A 534 -62.79 10.55 26.24
CA GLY A 534 -61.80 11.24 27.08
C GLY A 534 -61.27 12.52 26.42
N GLY A 535 -61.71 13.69 26.88
CA GLY A 535 -61.30 15.01 26.35
C GLY A 535 -60.11 15.65 27.10
N PRO A 536 -59.61 16.83 26.66
CA PRO A 536 -58.21 17.22 26.91
C PRO A 536 -57.98 18.32 27.97
N SER A 537 -56.79 18.29 28.56
CA SER A 537 -56.06 19.40 29.20
C SER A 537 -54.56 19.03 29.29
N GLY A 538 -53.60 19.95 29.37
CA GLY A 538 -53.71 21.41 29.32
C GLY A 538 -52.57 22.12 30.05
N GLY A 539 -51.39 22.19 29.42
CA GLY A 539 -50.30 23.17 29.67
C GLY A 539 -49.71 23.35 31.08
N ARG A 540 -48.41 23.08 31.20
CA ARG A 540 -47.42 24.11 31.57
C ARG A 540 -46.02 23.73 31.08
#